data_AF-A0A7X0DA71-F1
#
_entry.id   AF-A0A7X0DA71-F1
#
_cell.length_a   1.000
_cell.length_b   1.000
_cell.length_c   1.000
_cell.angle_alpha   90.00
_cell.angle_beta   90.00
_cell.angle_gamma   90.00
#
_symmetry.space_group_name_H-M   'P 1'
#
loop_
_entity.id
_entity.type
_entity.pdbx_description
1 polymer ?
#
loop_
_entity_poly.entity_id
_entity_poly.type
_entity_poly.pdbx_seq_one_letter_code
_entity_poly.pdbx_strand_id
1 'polypeptide(L)'
;MHRHLPLEEEVMNMLIDGFSTVMFIAIITLIFLWRRNTTQRAAFLWIFVHFVSFFIAVYLALKAISFDINHPMASEEISLLLGESGALWAGSMICLLVGIFKLSKVTKDDKK
;
A
#
# COMPACT_ATOMS: atom_id res chain seq x y z
N MET A 1 34.63 8.01 -3.65
CA MET A 1 33.80 7.09 -2.84
C MET A 1 32.70 7.91 -2.18
N HIS A 2 31.47 7.86 -2.69
CA HIS A 2 30.33 8.40 -1.94
C HIS A 2 29.96 7.38 -0.87
N ARG A 3 30.15 7.74 0.40
CA ARG A 3 29.62 6.95 1.52
C ARG A 3 28.11 7.10 1.50
N HIS A 4 27.40 6.02 1.24
CA HIS A 4 25.98 5.94 1.56
C HIS A 4 25.85 5.93 3.08
N LEU A 5 25.13 6.91 3.63
CA LEU A 5 24.73 6.90 5.03
C LEU A 5 23.47 6.03 5.14
N PRO A 6 23.46 4.98 5.96
CA PRO A 6 22.24 4.22 6.21
C PRO A 6 21.17 5.12 6.82
N LEU A 7 19.89 4.82 6.58
CA LEU A 7 18.80 5.55 7.22
C LEU A 7 18.89 5.36 8.74
N GLU A 8 18.70 6.43 9.50
CA GLU A 8 18.69 6.36 10.96
C GLU A 8 17.52 5.50 11.45
N GLU A 9 17.77 4.67 12.46
CA GLU A 9 16.77 3.75 13.02
C GLU A 9 15.53 4.50 13.54
N GLU A 10 15.73 5.68 14.12
CA GLU A 10 14.64 6.55 14.58
C GLU A 10 13.75 7.02 13.42
N VAL A 11 14.34 7.37 12.27
CA VAL A 11 13.59 7.77 11.07
C VAL A 11 12.80 6.59 10.51
N MET A 12 13.39 5.39 10.52
CA MET A 12 12.68 4.18 10.09
C MET A 12 11.47 3.88 10.96
N ASN A 13 11.63 3.98 12.29
CA ASN A 13 10.55 3.75 13.24
C ASN A 13 9.44 4.80 13.09
N MET A 14 9.77 6.08 12.96
CA MET A 14 8.78 7.14 12.71
C MET A 14 8.00 6.91 11.42
N LEU A 15 8.67 6.44 10.36
CA LEU A 15 8.02 6.12 9.08
C LEU A 15 7.04 4.94 9.22
N ILE A 16 7.46 3.87 9.89
CA ILE A 16 6.62 2.69 10.15
C ILE A 16 5.41 3.06 10.99
N ASP A 17 5.61 3.84 12.06
CA ASP A 17 4.55 4.26 12.99
C ASP A 17 3.52 5.16 12.29
N GLY A 18 4.00 6.16 11.54
CA GLY A 18 3.15 7.06 10.78
C GLY A 18 2.33 6.33 9.71
N PHE A 19 2.97 5.46 8.94
CA PHE A 19 2.30 4.63 7.93
C PHE A 19 1.25 3.72 8.57
N SER A 20 1.62 2.99 9.63
CA SER A 20 0.75 2.04 10.32
C SER A 20 -0.49 2.74 10.91
N THR A 21 -0.32 3.93 11.49
CA THR A 21 -1.40 4.73 12.04
C THR A 21 -2.41 5.15 10.97
N VAL A 22 -1.93 5.73 9.86
CA VAL A 22 -2.80 6.17 8.76
C VAL A 22 -3.50 4.97 8.13
N MET A 23 -2.80 3.84 7.97
CA MET A 23 -3.35 2.65 7.36
C MET A 23 -4.44 1.99 8.21
N PHE A 24 -4.24 1.97 9.53
CA PHE A 24 -5.25 1.52 10.47
C PHE A 24 -6.54 2.35 10.37
N ILE A 25 -6.42 3.69 10.37
CA ILE A 25 -7.57 4.61 10.23
C ILE A 25 -8.29 4.39 8.89
N ALA A 26 -7.53 4.24 7.80
CA ALA A 26 -8.08 4.00 6.47
C ALA A 26 -8.88 2.68 6.40
N ILE A 27 -8.34 1.59 6.93
CA ILE A 27 -9.00 0.28 6.96
C ILE A 27 -10.28 0.33 7.81
N ILE A 28 -10.25 0.96 8.99
CA ILE A 28 -11.45 1.14 9.84
C ILE A 28 -12.53 1.90 9.08
N THR A 29 -12.16 3.01 8.46
CA THR A 29 -13.08 3.84 7.68
C THR A 29 -13.71 3.03 6.55
N LEU A 30 -12.91 2.22 5.86
CA LEU A 30 -13.38 1.35 4.79
C LEU A 30 -14.38 0.29 5.29
N ILE A 31 -14.05 -0.39 6.39
CA ILE A 31 -14.95 -1.41 7.00
C ILE A 31 -16.26 -0.76 7.45
N PHE A 32 -16.20 0.42 8.05
CA PHE A 32 -17.38 1.17 8.46
C PHE A 32 -18.28 1.52 7.27
N LEU A 33 -17.71 2.08 6.20
CA LEU A 33 -18.45 2.43 4.98
C LEU A 33 -19.01 1.19 4.29
N TRP A 34 -18.25 0.09 4.25
CA TRP A 34 -18.69 -1.16 3.66
C TRP A 34 -19.89 -1.74 4.42
N ARG A 35 -19.87 -1.73 5.76
CA ARG A 35 -21.03 -2.17 6.57
C ARG A 35 -22.27 -1.32 6.33
N ARG A 36 -22.11 -0.01 6.10
CA ARG A 36 -23.22 0.90 5.83
C ARG A 36 -23.83 0.73 4.43
N ASN A 37 -23.01 0.45 3.41
CA ASN A 37 -23.44 0.39 2.01
C ASN A 37 -23.37 -1.05 1.46
N THR A 38 -24.37 -1.87 1.78
CA THR A 38 -24.43 -3.28 1.37
C THR A 38 -24.67 -3.49 -0.12
N THR A 39 -25.18 -2.50 -0.86
CA THR A 39 -25.36 -2.57 -2.32
C THR A 39 -24.03 -2.49 -3.07
N GLN A 40 -23.01 -1.86 -2.47
CA GLN A 40 -21.73 -1.56 -3.12
C GLN A 40 -20.59 -2.45 -2.65
N ARG A 41 -20.91 -3.62 -2.08
CA ARG A 41 -19.93 -4.58 -1.51
C ARG A 41 -18.78 -4.90 -2.45
N ALA A 42 -19.05 -5.07 -3.75
CA ALA A 42 -18.02 -5.35 -4.74
C ALA A 42 -17.00 -4.20 -4.84
N ALA A 43 -17.45 -2.94 -4.80
CA ALA A 43 -16.56 -1.79 -4.89
C ALA A 43 -15.65 -1.68 -3.64
N PHE A 44 -16.24 -1.89 -2.45
CA PHE A 44 -15.49 -1.93 -1.20
C PHE A 44 -14.49 -3.08 -1.13
N LEU A 45 -14.83 -4.24 -1.70
CA LEU A 45 -13.89 -5.37 -1.83
C LEU A 45 -12.67 -5.00 -2.67
N TRP A 46 -12.85 -4.34 -3.82
CA TRP A 46 -11.73 -3.89 -4.67
C TRP A 46 -10.82 -2.89 -3.96
N ILE A 47 -11.40 -1.96 -3.21
CA ILE A 47 -10.64 -0.99 -2.41
C ILE A 47 -9.92 -1.68 -1.24
N PHE A 48 -10.54 -2.68 -0.62
CA PHE A 48 -9.92 -3.47 0.44
C PHE A 48 -8.71 -4.26 -0.08
N VAL A 49 -8.85 -4.94 -1.22
CA VAL A 49 -7.74 -5.63 -1.88
C VAL A 49 -6.62 -4.65 -2.21
N HIS A 50 -6.93 -3.44 -2.68
CA HIS A 50 -5.93 -2.39 -2.87
C HIS A 50 -5.15 -2.11 -1.57
N PHE A 51 -5.82 -1.87 -0.45
CA PHE A 51 -5.13 -1.55 0.81
C PHE A 51 -4.23 -2.70 1.29
N VAL A 52 -4.67 -3.95 1.18
CA VAL A 52 -3.86 -5.12 1.55
C VAL A 52 -2.63 -5.24 0.65
N SER A 53 -2.81 -5.14 -0.68
CA SER A 53 -1.68 -5.22 -1.63
C SER A 53 -0.73 -4.04 -1.47
N PHE A 54 -1.24 -2.83 -1.21
CA PHE A 54 -0.45 -1.64 -0.98
C PHE A 54 0.38 -1.75 0.31
N PHE A 55 -0.20 -2.31 1.38
CA PHE A 55 0.51 -2.58 2.63
C PHE A 55 1.71 -3.51 2.39
N ILE A 56 1.53 -4.59 1.62
CA ILE A 56 2.62 -5.52 1.28
C ILE A 56 3.69 -4.81 0.43
N ALA A 57 3.29 -4.01 -0.56
CA ALA A 57 4.22 -3.22 -1.37
C ALA A 57 5.07 -2.29 -0.50
N VAL A 58 4.46 -1.56 0.43
CA VAL A 58 5.18 -0.68 1.36
C VAL A 58 6.11 -1.48 2.28
N TYR A 59 5.67 -2.63 2.80
CA TYR A 59 6.53 -3.51 3.59
C TYR A 59 7.79 -3.94 2.83
N LEU A 60 7.66 -4.34 1.56
CA LEU A 60 8.81 -4.67 0.72
C LEU A 60 9.71 -3.46 0.45
N ALA A 61 9.12 -2.27 0.25
CA ALA A 61 9.88 -1.04 0.08
C ALA A 61 10.70 -0.71 1.33
N LEU A 62 10.07 -0.78 2.51
CA LEU A 62 10.71 -0.54 3.81
C LEU A 62 11.85 -1.52 4.05
N LYS A 63 11.63 -2.81 3.76
CA LYS A 63 12.68 -3.84 3.84
C LYS A 63 13.85 -3.56 2.90
N ALA A 64 13.58 -3.04 1.69
CA ALA A 64 14.62 -2.70 0.73
C ALA A 64 15.48 -1.52 1.20
N ILE A 65 14.85 -0.49 1.78
CA ILE A 65 15.59 0.71 2.25
C ILE A 65 16.25 0.51 3.62
N SER A 66 15.85 -0.51 4.39
CA SER A 66 16.47 -0.87 5.67
C SER A 66 17.65 -1.85 5.51
N PHE A 67 18.03 -2.21 4.28
CA PHE A 67 19.00 -3.27 4.02
C PHE A 67 20.45 -2.85 4.33
N ASP A 68 21.25 -3.76 4.90
CA ASP A 68 22.66 -3.50 5.21
C ASP A 68 23.53 -3.52 3.94
N ILE A 69 24.09 -2.37 3.61
CA ILE A 69 24.93 -2.15 2.44
C ILE A 69 26.27 -2.90 2.48
N ASN A 70 26.66 -3.46 3.64
CA ASN A 70 27.91 -4.24 3.77
C ASN A 70 27.75 -5.70 3.30
N HIS A 71 26.54 -6.13 2.93
CA HIS A 71 26.33 -7.45 2.36
C HIS A 71 26.88 -7.51 0.91
N PRO A 72 27.63 -8.55 0.52
CA PRO A 72 28.27 -8.65 -0.80
C PRO A 72 27.29 -8.67 -1.98
N MET A 73 26.00 -8.85 -1.72
CA MET A 73 24.92 -8.88 -2.72
C MET A 73 23.81 -7.82 -2.46
N ALA A 74 24.09 -6.81 -1.64
CA ALA A 74 23.09 -5.83 -1.20
C ALA A 74 22.34 -5.14 -2.35
N SER A 75 23.04 -4.73 -3.43
CA SER A 75 22.41 -4.02 -4.54
C SER A 75 21.39 -4.87 -5.29
N GLU A 76 21.66 -6.16 -5.45
CA GLU A 76 20.77 -7.09 -6.15
C GLU A 76 19.49 -7.32 -5.33
N GLU A 77 19.63 -7.62 -4.04
CA GLU A 77 18.49 -7.84 -3.14
C GLU A 77 17.61 -6.59 -3.00
N ILE A 78 18.22 -5.41 -2.87
CA ILE A 78 17.49 -4.13 -2.83
C ILE A 78 16.72 -3.91 -4.13
N SER A 79 17.36 -4.14 -5.29
CA SER A 79 16.72 -3.94 -6.59
C SER A 79 15.54 -4.89 -6.81
N LEU A 80 15.66 -6.15 -6.35
CA LEU A 80 14.60 -7.14 -6.44
C LEU A 80 13.40 -6.75 -5.57
N LEU A 81 13.65 -6.40 -4.30
CA LEU A 81 12.59 -5.99 -3.37
C LEU A 81 11.88 -4.71 -3.85
N LEU A 82 12.61 -3.73 -4.38
CA LEU A 82 12.01 -2.53 -4.97
C LEU A 82 11.22 -2.85 -6.24
N GLY A 83 11.71 -3.76 -7.08
CA GLY A 83 10.99 -4.22 -8.27
C GLY A 83 9.66 -4.90 -7.93
N GLU A 84 9.67 -5.81 -6.95
CA GLU A 84 8.46 -6.48 -6.45
C GLU A 84 7.50 -5.50 -5.79
N SER A 85 8.02 -4.58 -4.96
CA SER A 85 7.25 -3.51 -4.34
C SER A 85 6.56 -2.64 -5.38
N GLY A 86 7.27 -2.19 -6.41
CA GLY A 86 6.73 -1.39 -7.50
C GLY A 86 5.65 -2.13 -8.29
N ALA A 87 5.86 -3.42 -8.59
CA ALA A 87 4.88 -4.25 -9.30
C ALA A 87 3.59 -4.44 -8.47
N LEU A 88 3.71 -4.76 -7.18
CA LEU A 88 2.56 -4.89 -6.28
C LEU A 88 1.83 -3.57 -6.10
N TRP A 89 2.56 -2.46 -5.98
CA TRP A 89 1.98 -1.12 -5.93
C TRP A 89 1.16 -0.82 -7.19
N ALA A 90 1.72 -1.07 -8.38
CA ALA A 90 1.03 -0.85 -9.64
C ALA A 90 -0.25 -1.70 -9.75
N GLY A 91 -0.19 -2.99 -9.37
CA GLY A 91 -1.37 -3.85 -9.30
C GLY A 91 -2.42 -3.36 -8.30
N SER A 92 -1.98 -2.82 -7.16
CA SER A 92 -2.87 -2.24 -6.15
C SER A 92 -3.60 -1.00 -6.68
N MET A 93 -2.96 -0.18 -7.52
CA MET A 93 -3.58 1.01 -8.12
C MET A 93 -4.71 0.61 -9.08
N ILE A 94 -4.53 -0.45 -9.86
CA ILE A 94 -5.59 -0.98 -10.72
C ILE A 94 -6.81 -1.38 -9.87
N CYS A 95 -6.58 -2.06 -8.75
CA CYS A 95 -7.66 -2.44 -7.82
C CYS A 95 -8.41 -1.22 -7.28
N LEU A 96 -7.68 -0.17 -6.87
CA LEU A 96 -8.26 1.08 -6.40
C LEU A 96 -9.13 1.74 -7.47
N LEU A 97 -8.61 1.88 -8.69
CA LEU A 97 -9.32 2.50 -9.82
C LEU A 97 -10.60 1.72 -10.17
N VAL A 98 -10.55 0.40 -10.17
CA VAL A 98 -11.75 -0.46 -10.37
C VAL A 98 -12.77 -0.25 -9.26
N GLY A 99 -12.32 -0.15 -8.01
CA GLY A 99 -13.17 0.15 -6.85
C GLY A 99 -13.89 1.49 -7.00
N ILE A 100 -13.16 2.57 -7.30
CA ILE A 100 -13.71 3.92 -7.51
C ILE A 100 -14.71 3.95 -8.68
N PHE A 101 -14.37 3.29 -9.80
CA PHE A 101 -15.26 3.20 -10.95
C PHE A 101 -16.59 2.51 -10.61
N LYS A 102 -16.54 1.43 -9.83
CA LYS A 102 -17.75 0.73 -9.37
C LYS A 102 -18.60 1.56 -8.41
N LEU A 103 -17.99 2.30 -7.47
CA LEU A 103 -18.71 3.25 -6.60
C LEU A 103 -19.43 4.33 -7.42
N SER A 104 -18.77 4.82 -8.47
CA SER A 104 -19.29 5.89 -9.33
C SER A 104 -20.46 5.44 -10.20
N LYS A 105 -20.51 4.17 -10.62
CA LYS A 105 -21.62 3.63 -11.42
C LYS A 105 -22.91 3.48 -10.62
N VAL A 106 -22.84 2.96 -9.39
CA VAL A 106 -24.05 2.76 -8.56
C VAL A 106 -24.73 4.08 -8.24
N THR A 107 -23.95 5.14 -8.01
CA THR A 107 -24.49 6.49 -7.78
C THR A 107 -25.33 7.03 -8.95
N LYS A 108 -25.09 6.55 -10.18
CA LYS A 108 -25.90 6.91 -11.36
C LYS A 108 -27.19 6.10 -11.46
N ASP A 109 -27.15 4.83 -11.08
CA ASP A 109 -28.34 3.96 -11.10
C ASP A 109 -29.32 4.33 -9.98
N ASP A 110 -28.83 4.72 -8.80
CA ASP A 110 -29.69 5.19 -7.69
C ASP A 110 -30.40 6.54 -7.96
N LYS A 111 -29.96 7.31 -8.96
CA LYS A 111 -30.55 8.60 -9.35
C LYS A 111 -31.51 8.53 -10.54
N LYS A 112 -31.70 7.34 -11.12
CA LYS A 112 -32.55 7.11 -12.31
C LYS A 112 -33.87 6.48 -11.90
#